data_AF-A0A444K6S1-F1
#
_entry.id   AF-A0A444K6S1-F1
#
_cell.length_a   1.000
_cell.length_b   1.000
_cell.length_c   1.000
_cell.angle_alpha   90.00
_cell.angle_beta   90.00
_cell.angle_gamma   90.00
#
_symmetry.space_group_name_H-M   'P 1'
#
loop_
_entity.id
_entity.type
_entity.pdbx_description
1 polymer ?
#
loop_
_entity_poly.entity_id
_entity_poly.type
_entity_poly.pdbx_seq_one_letter_code
_entity_poly.pdbx_strand_id
1 'polypeptide(L)'
;VVIGEGGSGGAIAIATANRVYMLEHAIYSVISPEGAASILWRDTTRSKDAATNMKITAQDLLEMKIIDAIIPEPMGGAQRAPETVIASTGDLIARTMKDFAGANTDFREQRREKYLAMGRSL
;
A
#
# COMPACT_ATOMS: atom_id res chain seq x y z
N VAL A 1 4.41 -1.74 6.18
CA VAL A 1 4.92 -1.62 4.79
C VAL A 1 4.39 -2.82 4.02
N VAL A 2 3.80 -2.63 2.85
CA VAL A 2 3.42 -3.73 1.95
C VAL A 2 4.61 -4.00 1.04
N ILE A 3 5.16 -5.22 1.11
CA ILE A 3 6.41 -5.60 0.43
C ILE A 3 6.20 -6.57 -0.74
N GLY A 4 4.95 -6.88 -1.06
CA GLY A 4 4.56 -7.83 -2.09
C GLY A 4 3.07 -7.70 -2.32
N GLU A 5 2.30 -8.74 -2.03
CA GLU A 5 0.84 -8.72 -2.20
C GLU A 5 0.11 -8.44 -0.89
N GLY A 6 -0.65 -7.34 -0.84
CA GLY A 6 -1.59 -7.00 0.21
C GLY A 6 -3.01 -7.45 -0.16
N GLY A 7 -3.42 -8.63 0.31
CA GLY A 7 -4.74 -9.18 -0.01
C GLY A 7 -5.82 -8.89 1.03
N SER A 8 -6.86 -8.14 0.62
CA SER A 8 -8.16 -8.03 1.29
C SER A 8 -8.09 -7.70 2.79
N GLY A 9 -9.05 -8.22 3.57
CA GLY A 9 -9.13 -8.07 5.01
C GLY A 9 -7.92 -8.64 5.76
N GLY A 10 -7.26 -9.67 5.21
CA GLY A 10 -6.07 -10.27 5.81
C GLY A 10 -4.90 -9.27 5.89
N ALA A 11 -4.68 -8.50 4.83
CA ALA A 11 -3.68 -7.42 4.85
C ALA A 11 -4.13 -6.24 5.72
N ILE A 12 -5.41 -5.83 5.65
CA ILE A 12 -5.94 -4.72 6.47
C ILE A 12 -5.81 -4.99 7.97
N ALA A 13 -5.97 -6.24 8.40
CA ALA A 13 -5.90 -6.63 9.80
C ALA A 13 -4.58 -6.21 10.48
N ILE A 14 -3.50 -6.09 9.72
CA ILE A 14 -2.18 -5.68 10.22
C ILE A 14 -1.65 -4.40 9.59
N ALA A 15 -2.28 -3.90 8.52
CA ALA A 15 -1.89 -2.65 7.85
C ALA A 15 -2.58 -1.40 8.43
N THR A 16 -3.43 -1.55 9.46
CA THR A 16 -4.12 -0.43 10.12
C THR A 16 -3.16 0.39 11.00
N ALA A 17 -2.49 1.38 10.41
CA ALA A 17 -1.38 2.10 11.02
C ALA A 17 -1.43 3.62 10.76
N ASN A 18 -0.68 4.39 11.56
CA ASN A 18 -0.51 5.83 11.34
C ASN A 18 0.12 6.12 9.97
N ARG A 19 1.15 5.36 9.60
CA ARG A 19 1.81 5.43 8.30
C ARG A 19 1.77 4.07 7.61
N VAL A 20 1.37 4.07 6.35
CA VAL A 20 1.33 2.91 5.47
C VAL A 20 2.21 3.22 4.27
N TYR A 21 3.21 2.37 4.04
CA TYR A 21 4.12 2.49 2.90
C TYR A 21 4.01 1.24 2.04
N MET A 22 4.35 1.36 0.76
CA MET A 22 4.40 0.24 -0.18
C MET A 22 5.71 0.25 -0.94
N LEU A 23 6.24 -0.92 -1.27
CA LEU A 23 7.24 -1.02 -2.33
C LEU A 23 6.60 -0.66 -3.67
N GLU A 24 7.40 -0.13 -4.60
CA GLU A 24 6.95 0.41 -5.88
C GLU A 24 6.10 -0.56 -6.72
N HIS A 25 6.44 -1.85 -6.71
CA HIS A 25 5.74 -2.90 -7.46
C HIS A 25 4.87 -3.79 -6.58
N ALA A 26 4.71 -3.45 -5.29
CA ALA A 26 3.75 -4.11 -4.42
C ALA A 26 2.31 -3.75 -4.84
N ILE A 27 1.38 -4.68 -4.59
CA ILE A 27 -0.04 -4.46 -4.83
C ILE A 27 -0.81 -4.48 -3.51
N TYR A 28 -1.92 -3.75 -3.44
CA TYR A 28 -2.85 -3.83 -2.31
C TYR A 28 -4.29 -3.73 -2.83
N SER A 29 -5.09 -4.77 -2.59
CA SER A 29 -6.42 -4.88 -3.18
C SER A 29 -7.45 -5.46 -2.21
N VAL A 30 -8.74 -5.15 -2.43
CA VAL A 30 -9.85 -5.72 -1.64
C VAL A 30 -10.17 -7.18 -2.02
N ILE A 31 -9.84 -7.58 -3.25
CA ILE A 31 -10.03 -8.91 -3.83
C ILE A 31 -8.89 -9.17 -4.81
N SER A 32 -8.54 -10.42 -5.11
CA SER A 32 -7.59 -10.70 -6.18
C SER A 32 -8.17 -10.26 -7.54
N PRO A 33 -7.33 -9.84 -8.51
CA PRO A 33 -7.79 -9.52 -9.85
C PRO A 33 -8.56 -10.66 -10.54
N GLU A 34 -8.13 -11.91 -10.33
CA GLU A 34 -8.80 -13.11 -10.83
C GLU A 34 -10.20 -13.26 -10.23
N GLY A 35 -10.31 -13.01 -8.92
CA GLY A 35 -11.58 -13.03 -8.20
C GLY A 35 -12.54 -11.98 -8.74
N ALA A 36 -12.09 -10.73 -8.87
CA ALA A 36 -12.87 -9.65 -9.47
C ALA A 36 -13.30 -10.00 -10.90
N ALA A 37 -12.40 -10.56 -11.71
CA ALA A 37 -12.69 -10.89 -13.10
C ALA A 37 -13.77 -11.98 -13.24
N SER A 38 -13.70 -13.01 -12.39
CA SER A 38 -14.71 -14.07 -12.33
C SER A 38 -16.10 -13.54 -11.93
N ILE A 39 -16.18 -12.52 -11.09
CA ILE A 39 -17.45 -11.97 -10.60
C ILE A 39 -18.05 -11.02 -11.63
N LEU A 40 -17.24 -10.06 -12.12
CA LEU A 40 -17.72 -8.97 -12.97
C LEU A 40 -17.94 -9.41 -14.42
N TRP A 41 -17.09 -10.30 -14.95
CA TRP A 41 -17.14 -10.72 -16.35
C TRP A 41 -17.41 -12.21 -16.53
N ARG A 42 -17.49 -13.01 -15.45
CA ARG A 42 -17.58 -14.48 -15.52
C ARG A 42 -16.43 -15.10 -16.30
N ASP A 43 -15.28 -14.42 -16.31
CA ASP A 43 -14.10 -14.79 -17.08
C ASP A 43 -12.84 -14.38 -16.33
N THR A 44 -12.10 -15.36 -15.82
CA THR A 44 -10.85 -15.14 -15.07
C THR A 44 -9.70 -14.66 -15.96
N THR A 45 -9.78 -14.86 -17.27
CA THR A 45 -8.73 -14.41 -18.21
C THR A 45 -8.65 -12.88 -18.30
N ARG A 46 -9.70 -12.19 -17.84
CA ARG A 46 -9.76 -10.72 -17.75
C ARG A 46 -9.14 -10.14 -16.48
N SER A 47 -8.30 -10.89 -15.77
CA SER A 47 -7.63 -10.43 -14.55
C SER A 47 -6.79 -9.16 -14.75
N LYS A 48 -6.16 -8.98 -15.92
CA LYS A 48 -5.41 -7.75 -16.25
C LYS A 48 -6.31 -6.52 -16.34
N ASP A 49 -7.45 -6.65 -17.00
CA ASP A 49 -8.46 -5.59 -17.07
C ASP A 49 -8.97 -5.27 -15.67
N ALA A 50 -9.25 -6.30 -14.86
CA ALA A 50 -9.69 -6.14 -13.48
C ALA A 50 -8.66 -5.38 -12.65
N ALA A 51 -7.39 -5.80 -12.66
CA ALA A 51 -6.31 -5.16 -11.92
C ALA A 51 -6.17 -3.67 -12.28
N THR A 52 -6.22 -3.34 -13.58
CA THR A 52 -6.11 -1.98 -14.09
C THR A 52 -7.27 -1.11 -13.61
N ASN A 53 -8.50 -1.61 -13.71
CA ASN A 53 -9.70 -0.87 -13.29
C ASN A 53 -9.78 -0.71 -11.76
N MET A 54 -9.26 -1.68 -11.01
CA MET A 54 -9.26 -1.67 -9.55
C MET A 54 -8.19 -0.76 -8.94
N LYS A 55 -7.22 -0.26 -9.74
CA LYS A 55 -6.21 0.70 -9.29
C LYS A 55 -5.43 0.22 -8.05
N ILE A 56 -4.84 -0.97 -8.16
CA ILE A 56 -4.23 -1.70 -7.03
C ILE A 56 -2.74 -1.42 -6.80
N THR A 57 -2.13 -0.57 -7.63
CA THR A 57 -0.68 -0.30 -7.60
C THR A 57 -0.31 0.68 -6.48
N ALA A 58 0.95 0.69 -6.07
CA ALA A 58 1.42 1.66 -5.08
C ALA A 58 1.19 3.11 -5.53
N GLN A 59 1.30 3.39 -6.84
CA GLN A 59 1.11 4.72 -7.43
C GLN A 59 -0.35 5.16 -7.36
N ASP A 60 -1.26 4.29 -7.76
CA ASP A 60 -2.70 4.53 -7.66
C ASP A 60 -3.11 4.83 -6.20
N LEU A 61 -2.64 4.00 -5.27
CA LEU A 61 -3.02 4.09 -3.86
C LEU A 61 -2.40 5.30 -3.16
N LEU A 62 -1.26 5.79 -3.66
CA LEU A 62 -0.69 7.06 -3.21
C LEU A 62 -1.55 8.23 -3.69
N GLU A 63 -1.97 8.23 -4.96
CA GLU A 63 -2.85 9.27 -5.53
C GLU A 63 -4.20 9.32 -4.78
N MET A 64 -4.76 8.15 -4.45
CA MET A 64 -5.97 8.00 -3.66
C MET A 64 -5.79 8.26 -2.16
N LYS A 65 -4.57 8.59 -1.70
CA LYS A 65 -4.21 8.84 -0.29
C LYS A 65 -4.50 7.66 0.65
N ILE A 66 -4.46 6.45 0.13
CA ILE A 66 -4.57 5.21 0.92
C ILE A 66 -3.24 4.89 1.61
N ILE A 67 -2.13 5.18 0.92
CA ILE A 67 -0.77 5.07 1.47
C ILE A 67 -0.09 6.43 1.57
N ASP A 68 0.96 6.50 2.37
CA ASP A 68 1.66 7.75 2.69
C ASP A 68 2.91 7.96 1.83
N ALA A 69 3.56 6.89 1.37
CA ALA A 69 4.76 6.96 0.55
C ALA A 69 5.04 5.64 -0.17
N ILE A 70 5.79 5.75 -1.27
CA ILE A 70 6.31 4.63 -2.04
C ILE A 70 7.81 4.50 -1.77
N ILE A 71 8.25 3.26 -1.56
CA ILE A 71 9.67 2.90 -1.47
C ILE A 71 10.10 2.45 -2.87
N PRO A 72 11.00 3.19 -3.54
CA PRO A 72 11.41 2.86 -4.90
C PRO A 72 12.17 1.53 -4.94
N GLU A 73 12.00 0.80 -6.03
CA GLU A 73 12.69 -0.45 -6.27
C GLU A 73 13.80 -0.27 -7.34
N PRO A 74 14.87 -1.09 -7.28
CA PRO A 74 15.87 -1.13 -8.33
C PRO A 74 15.26 -1.49 -9.69
N MET A 75 15.96 -1.13 -10.77
CA MET A 75 15.58 -1.58 -12.11
C MET A 75 15.47 -3.12 -12.15
N GLY A 76 14.29 -3.59 -12.56
CA GLY A 76 13.95 -5.02 -12.58
C GLY A 76 13.40 -5.59 -11.28
N GLY A 77 13.09 -4.76 -10.27
CA GLY A 77 12.38 -5.12 -9.03
C GLY A 77 13.28 -5.35 -7.82
N ALA A 78 12.67 -5.39 -6.63
CA ALA A 78 13.34 -5.52 -5.34
C ALA A 78 14.28 -6.72 -5.25
N GLN A 79 13.93 -7.83 -5.90
CA GLN A 79 14.75 -9.05 -5.94
C GLN A 79 16.12 -8.86 -6.60
N ARG A 80 16.31 -7.80 -7.39
CA ARG A 80 17.58 -7.52 -8.09
C ARG A 80 18.64 -6.91 -7.18
N ALA A 81 18.23 -6.17 -6.15
CA ALA A 81 19.13 -5.64 -5.13
C ALA A 81 18.40 -5.55 -3.77
N PRO A 82 18.11 -6.71 -3.13
CA PRO A 82 17.30 -6.76 -1.93
C PRO A 82 17.93 -5.99 -0.76
N GLU A 83 19.26 -6.00 -0.63
CA GLU A 83 19.96 -5.25 0.42
C GLU A 83 19.71 -3.74 0.31
N THR A 84 19.66 -3.20 -0.91
CA THR A 84 19.36 -1.79 -1.16
C THR A 84 17.93 -1.43 -0.75
N VAL A 85 16.96 -2.29 -1.06
CA VAL A 85 15.55 -2.08 -0.69
C VAL A 85 15.33 -2.22 0.82
N ILE A 86 16.01 -3.18 1.46
CA ILE A 86 15.97 -3.35 2.91
C ILE A 86 16.54 -2.11 3.60
N ALA A 87 17.69 -1.61 3.13
CA ALA A 87 18.30 -0.41 3.68
C ALA A 87 17.40 0.82 3.52
N SER A 88 16.85 1.06 2.32
CA SER A 88 15.97 2.20 2.07
C SER A 88 14.66 2.12 2.88
N THR A 89 14.10 0.92 3.03
CA THR A 89 12.93 0.68 3.89
C THR A 89 13.25 0.96 5.35
N GLY A 90 14.40 0.47 5.84
CA GLY A 90 14.86 0.72 7.20
C GLY A 90 15.06 2.22 7.48
N ASP A 91 15.69 2.94 6.56
CA ASP A 91 15.89 4.38 6.66
C ASP A 91 14.56 5.15 6.72
N LEU A 92 13.59 4.78 5.89
CA LEU A 92 12.26 5.40 5.90
C LEU A 92 11.54 5.16 7.23
N ILE A 93 11.58 3.93 7.74
CA ILE A 93 10.98 3.59 9.04
C ILE A 93 11.67 4.38 10.15
N ALA A 94 13.00 4.41 10.18
CA ALA A 94 13.76 5.13 11.20
C ALA A 94 13.47 6.63 11.20
N ARG A 95 13.37 7.26 10.02
CA ARG A 95 12.95 8.67 9.88
C ARG A 95 11.53 8.88 10.40
N THR A 96 10.59 8.02 10.01
CA THR A 96 9.19 8.08 10.48
C THR A 96 9.10 8.00 12.00
N MET A 97 9.87 7.10 12.61
CA MET A 97 9.88 6.95 14.07
C MET A 97 10.49 8.17 14.77
N LYS A 98 11.50 8.81 14.19
CA LYS A 98 12.05 10.08 14.69
C LYS A 98 11.02 11.21 14.60
N ASP A 99 10.31 11.32 13.48
CA ASP A 99 9.24 12.31 13.30
C ASP A 99 8.12 12.10 14.33
N PHE A 100 7.77 10.84 14.60
CA PHE A 100 6.79 10.50 15.62
C PHE A 100 7.25 10.83 17.04
N ALA A 101 8.51 10.54 17.36
CA ALA A 101 9.07 10.85 18.67
C ALA A 101 9.14 12.36 18.95
N GLY A 102 9.32 13.18 17.90
CA GLY A 102 9.36 14.64 18.00
C GLY A 102 7.98 15.31 17.95
N ALA A 103 6.91 14.59 17.64
CA ALA A 103 5.59 15.17 17.47
C ALA A 103 4.80 15.21 18.78
N ASN A 104 4.25 16.38 19.12
CA ASN A 104 3.28 16.52 20.20
C ASN A 104 1.86 16.33 19.63
N THR A 105 1.49 15.08 19.33
CA THR A 105 0.21 14.74 18.69
C THR A 105 -0.38 13.47 19.28
N ASP A 106 -1.71 13.40 19.38
CA ASP A 106 -2.40 12.15 19.66
C ASP A 106 -2.43 11.27 18.40
N PHE A 107 -1.52 10.29 18.35
CA PHE A 107 -1.45 9.34 17.24
C PHE A 107 -2.70 8.49 17.08
N ARG A 108 -3.52 8.31 18.11
CA ARG A 108 -4.78 7.56 17.99
C ARG A 108 -5.79 8.37 17.21
N GLU A 109 -5.95 9.66 17.56
CA GLU A 109 -6.86 10.54 16.83
C GLU A 109 -6.38 10.80 15.41
N GLN A 110 -5.08 11.04 15.21
CA GLN A 110 -4.49 11.18 13.88
C GLN A 110 -4.80 9.96 13.00
N ARG A 111 -4.64 8.74 13.53
CA ARG A 111 -4.95 7.51 12.80
C ARG A 111 -6.45 7.45 12.47
N ARG A 112 -7.32 7.77 13.44
CA ARG A 112 -8.77 7.79 13.25
C ARG A 112 -9.17 8.77 12.14
N GLU A 113 -8.68 10.00 12.19
CA GLU A 113 -8.95 11.03 11.18
C GLU A 113 -8.50 10.59 9.79
N LYS A 114 -7.29 10.01 9.67
CA LYS A 114 -6.77 9.44 8.42
C LYS A 114 -7.77 8.46 7.80
N TYR A 115 -8.22 7.45 8.55
CA TYR A 115 -9.14 6.44 8.03
C TYR A 115 -10.55 6.99 7.76
N LEU A 116 -11.02 7.96 8.54
CA LEU A 116 -12.30 8.63 8.28
C LEU A 116 -12.27 9.50 7.02
N ALA A 117 -11.10 10.05 6.67
CA ALA A 117 -10.93 10.87 5.47
C ALA A 117 -10.85 10.04 4.17
N MET A 118 -10.41 8.78 4.25
CA MET A 118 -10.37 7.89 3.09
C MET A 118 -11.75 7.75 2.46
N GLY A 119 -11.84 8.01 1.14
CA GLY A 119 -13.08 7.91 0.38
C GLY A 119 -14.04 9.10 0.51
N ARG A 120 -13.75 10.12 1.32
CA ARG A 120 -14.62 11.32 1.44
C ARG A 120 -14.42 12.37 0.35
N SER A 121 -13.35 12.28 -0.43
CA SER A 121 -12.97 13.27 -1.45
C SER A 121 -12.47 12.63 -2.76
N LEU A 122 -12.90 11.39 -3.00
CA LEU A 122 -12.68 10.68 -4.27
C LEU A 122 -13.72 11.09 -5.31
#